data_AF-A0A946G506-F1
#
_entry.id   AF-A0A946G506-F1
#
_cell.length_a   1.000
_cell.length_b   1.000
_cell.length_c   1.000
_cell.angle_alpha   90.00
_cell.angle_beta   90.00
_cell.angle_gamma   90.00
#
_symmetry.space_group_name_H-M   'P 1'
#
loop_
_entity.id
_entity.type
_entity.pdbx_description
1 polymer ?
#
loop_
_entity_poly.entity_id
_entity_poly.type
_entity_poly.pdbx_seq_one_letter_code
_entity_poly.pdbx_strand_id
1 'polypeptide(L)'
;MKKILVIVALGLFIASQVQAKVKTKDINFPGKFYTTEITFCKAMKDTPTFTDSFSIKKVKGLIGYDWHADWEANTTSMNLQSKRIRVPIEVLMAGTQNAISNNNQANIDIAKNLLIDLAKADTLYDSIGYNEVLKKPPCYANGDINSPCWFHEYVEARDVFSNYMINAIWLRDELNEQEFQIVDQYINKMYKKFLKPTESRCRYSCEEDEGFYAMANGGTGILSYASWTNNKELAAEEINFRFKVMDRLFYEDGYINDNSFRGYRGQMYHSMGLNAALGYVYIAKLWGAEVPEELQNKLVKASEVANLAITDWIKFKSRKYSGGIQDNAIEDPKNARKFTHPGAWGIDTLMKIVTGVELEYDAEYAWKRKNNGLWYGAQGKVPNAIDIMIGFNPNCILERSK
;
A
#
# COMPACT_ATOMS: atom_id res chain seq x y z
N MET A 1 -48.89 -31.86 33.04
CA MET A 1 -47.68 -32.16 33.84
C MET A 1 -46.57 -32.59 32.90
N LYS A 2 -45.40 -31.93 33.00
CA LYS A 2 -44.04 -32.38 32.63
C LYS A 2 -43.80 -32.68 31.14
N LYS A 3 -43.22 -31.71 30.42
CA LYS A 3 -41.77 -31.60 30.12
C LYS A 3 -41.28 -32.69 29.15
N ILE A 4 -40.88 -32.28 27.95
CA ILE A 4 -39.53 -32.50 27.39
C ILE A 4 -39.33 -31.42 26.29
N LEU A 5 -38.60 -30.37 26.67
CA LEU A 5 -37.81 -29.55 25.76
C LEU A 5 -36.55 -30.35 25.45
N VAL A 6 -36.29 -30.68 24.19
CA VAL A 6 -34.92 -30.91 23.68
C VAL A 6 -34.83 -30.28 22.29
N ILE A 7 -34.39 -29.02 22.30
CA ILE A 7 -33.34 -28.44 21.45
C ILE A 7 -33.22 -29.08 20.05
N VAL A 8 -33.86 -28.44 19.07
CA VAL A 8 -33.36 -28.38 17.69
C VAL A 8 -33.05 -26.91 17.40
N ALA A 9 -32.11 -26.36 18.17
CA ALA A 9 -31.28 -25.27 17.68
C ALA A 9 -30.27 -25.95 16.75
N LEU A 10 -30.68 -26.15 15.49
CA LEU A 10 -29.77 -26.58 14.44
C LEU A 10 -28.74 -25.45 14.33
N GLY A 11 -27.57 -25.71 14.89
CA GLY A 11 -26.44 -24.81 14.89
C GLY A 11 -26.06 -24.47 13.46
N LEU A 12 -26.49 -23.29 13.01
CA LEU A 12 -25.59 -22.40 12.30
C LEU A 12 -24.47 -22.06 13.29
N PHE A 13 -23.51 -22.98 13.42
CA PHE A 13 -22.13 -22.61 13.70
C PHE A 13 -21.71 -21.76 12.51
N ILE A 14 -22.08 -20.48 12.53
CA ILE A 14 -21.22 -19.45 12.01
C ILE A 14 -19.97 -19.65 12.85
N ALA A 15 -18.98 -20.34 12.28
CA ALA A 15 -17.62 -20.35 12.80
C ALA A 15 -17.37 -18.91 13.22
N SER A 16 -17.06 -18.72 14.50
CA SER A 16 -16.79 -17.42 15.07
C SER A 16 -15.69 -16.79 14.25
N GLN A 17 -16.06 -16.05 13.20
CA GLN A 17 -15.12 -15.23 12.47
C GLN A 17 -14.56 -14.33 13.53
N VAL A 18 -13.26 -14.44 13.78
CA VAL A 18 -12.56 -13.62 14.74
C VAL A 18 -12.69 -12.19 14.25
N GLN A 19 -13.74 -11.53 14.73
CA GLN A 19 -14.00 -10.14 14.39
C GLN A 19 -12.99 -9.34 15.20
N ALA A 20 -12.09 -8.65 14.51
CA ALA A 20 -11.41 -7.51 15.09
C ALA A 20 -12.46 -6.62 15.79
N LYS A 21 -12.18 -6.24 17.03
CA LYS A 21 -13.06 -5.43 17.89
C LYS A 21 -12.38 -4.11 18.26
N VAL A 22 -11.68 -3.50 17.31
CA VAL A 22 -11.06 -2.19 17.52
C VAL A 22 -12.16 -1.18 17.78
N LYS A 23 -12.16 -0.53 18.93
CA LYS A 23 -13.16 0.48 19.27
C LYS A 23 -12.60 1.86 18.96
N THR A 24 -13.48 2.80 18.63
CA THR A 24 -13.13 4.21 18.42
C THR A 24 -12.29 4.81 19.56
N LYS A 25 -12.57 4.40 20.81
CA LYS A 25 -11.84 4.86 22.00
C LYS A 25 -10.40 4.35 22.09
N ASP A 26 -10.09 3.24 21.41
CA ASP A 26 -8.77 2.61 21.43
C ASP A 26 -7.85 3.26 20.38
N ILE A 27 -8.42 4.00 19.42
CA ILE A 27 -7.68 4.69 18.36
C ILE A 27 -6.96 5.94 18.90
N ASN A 28 -5.65 5.98 18.68
CA ASN A 28 -4.83 7.16 18.87
C ASN A 28 -4.03 7.48 17.60
N PHE A 29 -4.21 8.68 17.05
CA PHE A 29 -3.39 9.11 15.92
C PHE A 29 -2.02 9.57 16.43
N PRO A 30 -0.91 9.00 15.94
CA PRO A 30 0.41 9.29 16.48
C PRO A 30 0.90 10.69 16.09
N GLY A 31 0.35 11.29 15.03
CA GLY A 31 0.73 12.62 14.53
C GLY A 31 1.28 12.56 13.11
N LYS A 32 2.39 11.84 12.89
CA LYS A 32 3.05 11.71 11.58
C LYS A 32 2.71 10.39 10.85
N PHE A 33 1.45 9.96 11.00
CA PHE A 33 0.86 8.76 10.39
C PHE A 33 1.45 7.40 10.84
N TYR A 34 2.70 7.11 10.51
CA TYR A 34 3.40 5.87 10.84
C TYR A 34 4.35 6.01 12.05
N THR A 35 4.35 7.20 12.66
CA THR A 35 5.20 7.57 13.79
C THR A 35 4.65 8.79 14.52
N THR A 36 5.09 9.01 15.75
CA THR A 36 4.86 10.24 16.50
C THR A 36 5.64 11.42 15.94
N GLU A 37 6.93 11.20 15.66
CA GLU A 37 7.84 12.22 15.13
C GLU A 37 8.67 11.66 13.97
N ILE A 38 9.10 12.54 13.06
CA ILE A 38 10.03 12.23 11.98
C ILE A 38 11.43 12.71 12.40
N THR A 39 12.25 11.78 12.86
CA THR A 39 13.64 12.01 13.26
C THR A 39 14.61 11.58 12.16
N PHE A 40 15.90 11.89 12.35
CA PHE A 40 16.98 11.38 11.51
C PHE A 40 16.89 9.87 11.32
N CYS A 41 17.12 9.42 10.08
CA CYS A 41 17.08 8.03 9.67
C CYS A 41 18.23 7.76 8.70
N LYS A 42 19.18 6.91 9.09
CA LYS A 42 20.35 6.54 8.28
C LYS A 42 19.93 5.79 7.01
N ALA A 43 18.81 5.08 7.02
CA ALA A 43 18.27 4.46 5.81
C ALA A 43 17.81 5.49 4.74
N MET A 44 17.64 6.76 5.11
CA MET A 44 17.36 7.86 4.17
C MET A 44 18.62 8.54 3.64
N LYS A 45 19.82 8.09 4.02
CA LYS A 45 21.07 8.66 3.50
C LYS A 45 21.13 8.52 1.98
N ASP A 46 21.60 9.58 1.32
CA ASP A 46 21.77 9.66 -0.14
C ASP A 46 20.46 9.54 -0.95
N THR A 47 19.31 9.70 -0.29
CA THR A 47 17.98 9.77 -0.93
C THR A 47 17.63 11.21 -1.34
N PRO A 48 16.57 11.43 -2.15
CA PRO A 48 16.22 12.77 -2.63
C PRO A 48 16.03 13.80 -1.53
N THR A 49 16.52 15.02 -1.77
CA THR A 49 16.34 16.20 -0.92
C THR A 49 15.97 17.41 -1.79
N PHE A 50 15.45 18.48 -1.19
CA PHE A 50 15.15 19.72 -1.92
C PHE A 50 16.31 20.72 -2.00
N THR A 51 17.50 20.31 -1.59
CA THR A 51 18.72 21.10 -1.84
C THR A 51 19.16 21.00 -3.30
N ASP A 52 18.76 19.93 -3.99
CA ASP A 52 19.03 19.71 -5.41
C ASP A 52 17.83 20.13 -6.29
N SER A 53 18.12 20.89 -7.35
CA SER A 53 17.12 21.38 -8.31
C SER A 53 16.45 20.26 -9.10
N PHE A 54 17.13 19.12 -9.29
CA PHE A 54 16.57 18.01 -10.04
C PHE A 54 15.39 17.37 -9.31
N SER A 55 15.49 17.18 -7.99
CA SER A 55 14.39 16.69 -7.15
C SER A 55 13.17 17.61 -7.21
N ILE A 56 13.36 18.93 -7.10
CA ILE A 56 12.30 19.92 -7.23
C ILE A 56 11.63 19.85 -8.62
N LYS A 57 12.43 19.80 -9.70
CA LYS A 57 11.92 19.70 -11.07
C LYS A 57 11.12 18.42 -11.28
N LYS A 58 11.53 17.31 -10.67
CA LYS A 58 10.85 16.03 -10.76
C LYS A 58 9.44 16.09 -10.15
N VAL A 59 9.29 16.68 -8.96
CA VAL A 59 7.98 16.88 -8.34
C VAL A 59 7.13 17.88 -9.13
N LYS A 60 7.73 18.98 -9.60
CA LYS A 60 7.03 19.96 -10.45
C LYS A 60 6.42 19.35 -11.72
N GLY A 61 7.06 18.33 -12.28
CA GLY A 61 6.53 17.60 -13.43
C GLY A 61 5.25 16.80 -13.17
N LEU A 62 4.89 16.56 -11.90
CA LEU A 62 3.63 15.92 -11.52
C LEU A 62 2.47 16.93 -11.42
N ILE A 63 2.77 18.21 -11.18
CA ILE A 63 1.75 19.24 -10.97
C ILE A 63 0.89 19.40 -12.23
N GLY A 64 -0.40 19.08 -12.11
CA GLY A 64 -1.34 19.11 -13.24
C GLY A 64 -1.05 18.09 -14.34
N TYR A 65 -0.27 17.04 -14.03
CA TYR A 65 0.05 15.99 -15.00
C TYR A 65 -1.20 15.18 -15.37
N ASP A 66 -1.50 15.13 -16.67
CA ASP A 66 -2.63 14.38 -17.24
C ASP A 66 -2.29 12.88 -17.30
N TRP A 67 -2.51 12.20 -16.18
CA TRP A 67 -2.29 10.76 -16.07
C TRP A 67 -3.28 9.98 -16.94
N HIS A 68 -4.51 10.48 -17.10
CA HIS A 68 -5.53 9.80 -17.89
C HIS A 68 -5.08 9.63 -19.35
N ALA A 69 -4.70 10.74 -19.99
CA ALA A 69 -4.25 10.74 -21.38
C ALA A 69 -2.92 10.00 -21.57
N ASP A 70 -1.96 10.16 -20.65
CA ASP A 70 -0.68 9.45 -20.75
C ASP A 70 -0.85 7.93 -20.56
N TRP A 71 -1.68 7.52 -19.60
CA TRP A 71 -2.00 6.12 -19.36
C TRP A 71 -2.66 5.50 -20.59
N GLU A 72 -3.70 6.14 -21.14
CA GLU A 72 -4.42 5.64 -22.31
C GLU A 72 -3.49 5.49 -23.53
N ALA A 73 -2.55 6.42 -23.72
CA ALA A 73 -1.62 6.39 -24.85
C ALA A 73 -0.46 5.40 -24.69
N ASN A 74 -0.04 5.07 -23.46
CA ASN A 74 1.25 4.40 -23.22
C ASN A 74 1.17 3.11 -22.40
N THR A 75 0.01 2.75 -21.86
CA THR A 75 -0.14 1.58 -20.97
C THR A 75 -1.03 0.50 -21.58
N THR A 76 -0.71 -0.77 -21.26
CA THR A 76 -1.56 -1.93 -21.55
C THR A 76 -1.80 -2.77 -20.30
N SER A 77 -2.62 -3.82 -20.41
CA SER A 77 -2.81 -4.81 -19.34
C SER A 77 -1.50 -5.44 -18.87
N MET A 78 -0.56 -5.73 -19.79
CA MET A 78 0.74 -6.30 -19.43
C MET A 78 1.80 -5.26 -19.05
N ASN A 79 1.78 -4.07 -19.67
CA ASN A 79 2.85 -3.09 -19.56
C ASN A 79 2.34 -1.75 -18.99
N LEU A 80 2.48 -1.58 -17.68
CA LEU A 80 2.05 -0.40 -16.94
C LEU A 80 3.17 0.64 -16.79
N GLN A 81 2.91 1.87 -17.24
CA GLN A 81 3.86 2.99 -17.17
C GLN A 81 3.75 3.82 -15.87
N SER A 82 3.44 3.18 -14.73
CA SER A 82 3.16 3.87 -13.46
C SER A 82 4.31 4.70 -12.89
N LYS A 83 5.55 4.48 -13.34
CA LYS A 83 6.72 5.27 -12.95
C LYS A 83 6.55 6.77 -13.18
N ARG A 84 5.70 7.17 -14.13
CA ARG A 84 5.47 8.57 -14.48
C ARG A 84 4.88 9.38 -13.34
N ILE A 85 4.05 8.74 -12.50
CA ILE A 85 3.43 9.37 -11.32
C ILE A 85 4.01 8.87 -9.99
N ARG A 86 4.51 7.62 -9.94
CA ARG A 86 5.12 7.03 -8.75
C ARG A 86 6.45 7.69 -8.35
N VAL A 87 7.33 7.95 -9.33
CA VAL A 87 8.65 8.52 -9.01
C VAL A 87 8.54 9.94 -8.46
N PRO A 88 7.77 10.86 -9.07
CA PRO A 88 7.62 12.19 -8.50
C PRO A 88 7.03 12.21 -7.08
N ILE A 89 6.04 11.36 -6.77
CA ILE A 89 5.48 11.34 -5.42
C ILE A 89 6.47 10.75 -4.39
N GLU A 90 7.24 9.73 -4.78
CA GLU A 90 8.30 9.19 -3.93
C GLU A 90 9.37 10.25 -3.62
N VAL A 91 9.78 11.03 -4.63
CA VAL A 91 10.72 12.15 -4.47
C VAL A 91 10.15 13.21 -3.53
N LEU A 92 8.87 13.55 -3.65
CA LEU A 92 8.21 14.48 -2.73
C LEU A 92 8.31 13.97 -1.29
N MET A 93 7.89 12.73 -1.05
CA MET A 93 7.91 12.13 0.29
C MET A 93 9.32 12.03 0.87
N ALA A 94 10.29 11.57 0.08
CA ALA A 94 11.68 11.47 0.50
C ALA A 94 12.26 12.84 0.87
N GLY A 95 12.04 13.83 0.00
CA GLY A 95 12.48 15.20 0.22
C GLY A 95 11.87 15.81 1.48
N THR A 96 10.56 15.60 1.71
CA THR A 96 9.86 16.05 2.91
C THR A 96 10.41 15.38 4.17
N GLN A 97 10.57 14.06 4.16
CA GLN A 97 11.09 13.32 5.30
C GLN A 97 12.52 13.76 5.66
N ASN A 98 13.38 13.96 4.66
CA ASN A 98 14.72 14.52 4.86
C ASN A 98 14.70 15.98 5.35
N ALA A 99 13.76 16.79 4.87
CA ALA A 99 13.63 18.18 5.32
C ALA A 99 13.25 18.27 6.80
N ILE A 100 12.22 17.51 7.22
CA ILE A 100 11.74 17.47 8.61
C ILE A 100 12.79 16.86 9.53
N SER A 101 13.33 15.68 9.18
CA SER A 101 14.29 14.98 10.05
C SER A 101 15.60 15.73 10.31
N ASN A 102 15.99 16.62 9.38
CA ASN A 102 17.19 17.46 9.51
C ASN A 102 16.86 18.89 9.97
N ASN A 103 15.61 19.19 10.34
CA ASN A 103 15.15 20.54 10.71
C ASN A 103 15.54 21.63 9.68
N ASN A 104 15.49 21.29 8.38
CA ASN A 104 15.86 22.21 7.31
C ASN A 104 14.62 23.00 6.84
N GLN A 105 14.39 24.16 7.46
CA GLN A 105 13.21 24.98 7.18
C GLN A 105 13.07 25.36 5.71
N ALA A 106 14.16 25.69 5.02
CA ALA A 106 14.11 26.05 3.59
C ALA A 106 13.57 24.88 2.73
N ASN A 107 14.00 23.65 3.03
CA ASN A 107 13.49 22.47 2.34
C ASN A 107 12.04 22.13 2.77
N ILE A 108 11.66 22.41 4.03
CA ILE A 108 10.27 22.26 4.50
C ILE A 108 9.35 23.22 3.74
N ASP A 109 9.75 24.48 3.56
CA ASP A 109 9.00 25.48 2.81
C ASP A 109 8.83 25.07 1.34
N ILE A 110 9.88 24.49 0.72
CA ILE A 110 9.79 23.94 -0.64
C ILE A 110 8.79 22.77 -0.68
N ALA A 111 8.88 21.83 0.26
CA ALA A 111 7.98 20.68 0.33
C ALA A 111 6.52 21.12 0.47
N LYS A 112 6.26 22.10 1.36
CA LYS A 112 4.95 22.70 1.58
C LYS A 112 4.40 23.35 0.32
N ASN A 113 5.21 24.16 -0.37
CA ASN A 113 4.78 24.81 -1.61
C ASN A 113 4.44 23.80 -2.70
N LEU A 114 5.25 22.75 -2.87
CA LEU A 114 4.97 21.66 -3.82
C LEU A 114 3.67 20.91 -3.48
N LEU A 115 3.41 20.64 -2.20
CA LEU A 115 2.17 20.03 -1.72
C LEU A 115 0.94 20.88 -2.10
N ILE A 116 1.03 22.20 -1.90
CA ILE A 116 -0.04 23.16 -2.21
C ILE A 116 -0.24 23.28 -3.73
N ASP A 117 0.83 23.35 -4.51
CA ASP A 117 0.73 23.48 -5.97
C ASP A 117 0.07 22.24 -6.61
N LEU A 118 0.39 21.04 -6.11
CA LEU A 118 -0.29 19.80 -6.51
C LEU A 118 -1.81 19.87 -6.26
N ALA A 119 -2.21 20.39 -5.09
CA ALA A 119 -3.62 20.57 -4.73
C ALA A 119 -4.32 21.62 -5.60
N LYS A 120 -3.68 22.77 -5.85
CA LYS A 120 -4.24 23.84 -6.70
C LYS A 120 -4.45 23.40 -8.14
N ALA A 121 -3.57 22.54 -8.64
CA ALA A 121 -3.61 22.03 -10.00
C ALA A 121 -4.56 20.84 -10.18
N ASP A 122 -5.30 20.43 -9.13
CA ASP A 122 -6.19 19.28 -9.17
C ASP A 122 -5.52 18.01 -9.68
N THR A 123 -4.24 17.86 -9.32
CA THR A 123 -3.35 16.83 -9.87
C THR A 123 -3.98 15.44 -9.72
N LEU A 124 -4.04 14.67 -10.80
CA LEU A 124 -4.67 13.33 -10.91
C LEU A 124 -6.19 13.26 -10.68
N TYR A 125 -6.88 14.38 -10.47
CA TYR A 125 -8.33 14.36 -10.27
C TYR A 125 -9.10 14.02 -11.56
N ASP A 126 -8.50 14.24 -12.72
CA ASP A 126 -8.99 13.86 -14.05
C ASP A 126 -9.02 12.34 -14.28
N SER A 127 -8.17 11.58 -13.57
CA SER A 127 -8.05 10.13 -13.71
C SER A 127 -9.36 9.38 -13.41
N ILE A 128 -9.57 8.22 -14.01
CA ILE A 128 -10.81 7.45 -13.83
C ILE A 128 -11.07 7.11 -12.35
N GLY A 129 -12.30 7.37 -11.88
CA GLY A 129 -12.72 7.08 -10.52
C GLY A 129 -13.20 5.64 -10.34
N TYR A 130 -13.45 5.25 -9.09
CA TYR A 130 -13.83 3.88 -8.78
C TYR A 130 -15.16 3.46 -9.45
N ASN A 131 -16.19 4.31 -9.36
CA ASN A 131 -17.50 3.97 -9.90
C ASN A 131 -17.50 3.92 -11.43
N GLU A 132 -16.63 4.71 -12.07
CA GLU A 132 -16.46 4.72 -13.51
C GLU A 132 -15.69 3.48 -14.00
N VAL A 133 -14.65 3.04 -13.26
CA VAL A 133 -13.85 1.89 -13.69
C VAL A 133 -14.63 0.58 -13.66
N LEU A 134 -15.63 0.44 -12.78
CA LEU A 134 -16.51 -0.74 -12.76
C LEU A 134 -17.36 -0.90 -14.02
N LYS A 135 -17.48 0.16 -14.84
CA LYS A 135 -18.22 0.14 -16.11
C LYS A 135 -17.31 -0.16 -17.31
N LYS A 136 -16.02 -0.35 -17.08
CA LYS A 136 -15.03 -0.62 -18.11
C LYS A 136 -14.79 -2.14 -18.26
N PRO A 137 -14.30 -2.59 -19.43
CA PRO A 137 -13.87 -3.98 -19.59
C PRO A 137 -12.79 -4.36 -18.56
N PRO A 138 -12.73 -5.64 -18.14
CA PRO A 138 -11.66 -6.12 -17.29
C PRO A 138 -10.31 -6.07 -18.03
N CYS A 139 -9.24 -6.14 -17.27
CA CYS A 139 -7.89 -6.28 -17.81
C CYS A 139 -7.77 -7.59 -18.59
N TYR A 140 -6.93 -7.63 -19.62
CA TYR A 140 -6.83 -8.77 -20.53
C TYR A 140 -8.16 -9.11 -21.20
N ALA A 141 -8.98 -8.09 -21.54
CA ALA A 141 -10.24 -8.29 -22.23
C ALA A 141 -10.03 -9.15 -23.48
N ASN A 142 -10.80 -10.23 -23.61
CA ASN A 142 -10.67 -11.23 -24.68
C ASN A 142 -9.29 -11.93 -24.74
N GLY A 143 -8.56 -12.01 -23.62
CA GLY A 143 -7.22 -12.60 -23.55
C GLY A 143 -6.11 -11.73 -24.14
N ASP A 144 -6.39 -10.48 -24.51
CA ASP A 144 -5.41 -9.59 -25.15
C ASP A 144 -4.53 -8.87 -24.12
N ILE A 145 -3.24 -9.20 -24.11
CA ILE A 145 -2.23 -8.57 -23.25
C ILE A 145 -2.04 -7.07 -23.53
N ASN A 146 -2.43 -6.59 -24.71
CA ASN A 146 -2.32 -5.20 -25.13
C ASN A 146 -3.59 -4.38 -24.86
N SER A 147 -4.69 -5.03 -24.45
CA SER A 147 -5.93 -4.33 -24.12
C SER A 147 -5.72 -3.33 -22.97
N PRO A 148 -6.42 -2.18 -22.96
CA PRO A 148 -6.39 -1.25 -21.84
C PRO A 148 -6.94 -1.88 -20.56
N CYS A 149 -6.23 -1.71 -19.45
CA CYS A 149 -6.65 -2.16 -18.12
C CYS A 149 -7.03 -0.94 -17.26
N TRP A 150 -8.23 -0.42 -17.43
CA TRP A 150 -8.69 0.81 -16.77
C TRP A 150 -8.55 0.76 -15.23
N PHE A 151 -8.59 -0.44 -14.65
CA PHE A 151 -8.34 -0.65 -13.23
C PHE A 151 -6.91 -0.24 -12.81
N HIS A 152 -5.91 -0.41 -13.67
CA HIS A 152 -4.56 0.10 -13.39
C HIS A 152 -4.54 1.63 -13.30
N GLU A 153 -5.22 2.33 -14.20
CA GLU A 153 -5.27 3.81 -14.17
C GLU A 153 -5.79 4.30 -12.81
N TYR A 154 -6.94 3.75 -12.40
CA TYR A 154 -7.59 4.05 -11.13
C TYR A 154 -6.70 3.72 -9.92
N VAL A 155 -6.17 2.49 -9.84
CA VAL A 155 -5.39 2.04 -8.68
C VAL A 155 -4.12 2.88 -8.52
N GLU A 156 -3.44 3.20 -9.62
CA GLU A 156 -2.23 4.01 -9.57
C GLU A 156 -2.51 5.45 -9.11
N ALA A 157 -3.58 6.08 -9.61
CA ALA A 157 -3.99 7.40 -9.15
C ALA A 157 -4.39 7.41 -7.67
N ARG A 158 -5.16 6.40 -7.23
CA ARG A 158 -5.58 6.22 -5.82
C ARG A 158 -4.37 6.05 -4.89
N ASP A 159 -3.40 5.24 -5.27
CA ASP A 159 -2.24 4.94 -4.43
C ASP A 159 -1.28 6.14 -4.37
N VAL A 160 -1.08 6.86 -5.48
CA VAL A 160 -0.31 8.11 -5.47
C VAL A 160 -1.01 9.19 -4.63
N PHE A 161 -2.33 9.30 -4.73
CA PHE A 161 -3.11 10.20 -3.86
C PHE A 161 -2.98 9.83 -2.37
N SER A 162 -2.98 8.53 -2.05
CA SER A 162 -2.77 8.08 -0.66
C SER A 162 -1.39 8.50 -0.14
N ASN A 163 -0.35 8.37 -0.97
CA ASN A 163 1.00 8.85 -0.66
C ASN A 163 1.07 10.39 -0.50
N TYR A 164 0.36 11.15 -1.34
CA TYR A 164 0.20 12.60 -1.18
C TYR A 164 -0.40 12.95 0.17
N MET A 165 -1.43 12.22 0.61
CA MET A 165 -2.10 12.49 1.88
C MET A 165 -1.21 12.20 3.08
N ILE A 166 -0.40 11.13 3.03
CA ILE A 166 0.60 10.85 4.07
C ILE A 166 1.62 11.99 4.15
N ASN A 167 2.09 12.48 3.00
CA ASN A 167 2.99 13.63 2.96
C ASN A 167 2.31 14.91 3.51
N ALA A 168 1.02 15.11 3.24
CA ALA A 168 0.26 16.22 3.80
C ALA A 168 0.14 16.13 5.34
N ILE A 169 -0.04 14.94 5.89
CA ILE A 169 -0.03 14.71 7.35
C ILE A 169 1.33 15.10 7.95
N TRP A 170 2.44 14.78 7.27
CA TRP A 170 3.77 15.14 7.76
C TRP A 170 3.98 16.65 7.86
N LEU A 171 3.45 17.40 6.88
CA LEU A 171 3.55 18.86 6.76
C LEU A 171 2.39 19.62 7.41
N ARG A 172 1.45 18.95 8.07
CA ARG A 172 0.20 19.57 8.56
C ARG A 172 0.46 20.80 9.43
N ASP A 173 1.43 20.71 10.33
CA ASP A 173 1.77 21.77 11.29
C ASP A 173 2.45 22.99 10.63
N GLU A 174 2.90 22.85 9.38
CA GLU A 174 3.57 23.91 8.61
C GLU A 174 2.59 24.74 7.78
N LEU A 175 1.34 24.28 7.63
CA LEU A 175 0.29 24.93 6.84
C LEU A 175 -0.38 26.01 7.67
N ASN A 176 -0.48 27.22 7.12
CA ASN A 176 -1.39 28.23 7.67
C ASN A 176 -2.86 27.90 7.31
N GLU A 177 -3.81 28.66 7.85
CA GLU A 177 -5.24 28.40 7.65
C GLU A 177 -5.67 28.37 6.17
N GLN A 178 -5.17 29.31 5.35
CA GLN A 178 -5.52 29.37 3.93
C GLN A 178 -4.87 28.22 3.14
N GLU A 179 -3.61 27.89 3.43
CA GLU A 179 -2.89 26.77 2.84
C GLU A 179 -3.58 25.44 3.20
N PHE A 180 -3.99 25.28 4.46
CA PHE A 180 -4.74 24.14 4.94
C PHE A 180 -6.07 23.98 4.18
N GLN A 181 -6.84 25.05 4.00
CA GLN A 181 -8.11 25.00 3.26
C GLN A 181 -7.93 24.52 1.80
N ILE A 182 -6.87 24.95 1.12
CA ILE A 182 -6.56 24.51 -0.25
C ILE A 182 -6.29 23.00 -0.29
N VAL A 183 -5.42 22.53 0.59
CA VAL A 183 -5.05 21.11 0.69
C VAL A 183 -6.25 20.26 1.12
N ASP A 184 -7.03 20.73 2.09
CA ASP A 184 -8.21 20.04 2.60
C ASP A 184 -9.31 19.89 1.54
N GLN A 185 -9.60 20.95 0.77
CA GLN A 185 -10.55 20.88 -0.34
C GLN A 185 -10.14 19.83 -1.39
N TYR A 186 -8.85 19.80 -1.73
CA TYR A 186 -8.30 18.81 -2.66
C TYR A 186 -8.39 17.38 -2.10
N ILE A 187 -7.96 17.15 -0.86
CA ILE A 187 -8.05 15.84 -0.21
C ILE A 187 -9.51 15.36 -0.14
N ASN A 188 -10.45 16.23 0.23
CA ASN A 188 -11.85 15.86 0.36
C ASN A 188 -12.51 15.44 -0.96
N LYS A 189 -12.20 16.11 -2.09
CA LYS A 189 -12.75 15.70 -3.39
C LYS A 189 -12.10 14.42 -3.91
N MET A 190 -10.78 14.26 -3.74
CA MET A 190 -10.07 13.06 -4.13
C MET A 190 -10.55 11.85 -3.32
N TYR A 191 -10.71 11.99 -2.01
CA TYR A 191 -11.28 10.95 -1.14
C TYR A 191 -12.66 10.49 -1.63
N LYS A 192 -13.57 11.42 -1.94
CA LYS A 192 -14.91 11.10 -2.44
C LYS A 192 -14.89 10.30 -3.75
N LYS A 193 -13.93 10.56 -4.64
CA LYS A 193 -13.83 9.90 -5.94
C LYS A 193 -13.10 8.56 -5.87
N PHE A 194 -12.01 8.49 -5.11
CA PHE A 194 -11.06 7.37 -5.18
C PHE A 194 -11.15 6.38 -4.03
N LEU A 195 -11.51 6.80 -2.81
CA LEU A 195 -11.44 5.96 -1.60
C LEU A 195 -12.80 5.67 -0.98
N LYS A 196 -13.67 6.68 -0.85
CA LYS A 196 -15.01 6.50 -0.27
C LYS A 196 -15.84 5.40 -0.96
N PRO A 197 -15.81 5.27 -2.31
CA PRO A 197 -16.56 4.18 -2.95
C PRO A 197 -16.06 2.79 -2.55
N THR A 198 -14.75 2.63 -2.30
CA THR A 198 -14.20 1.33 -1.87
C THR A 198 -14.64 0.98 -0.45
N GLU A 199 -14.75 1.95 0.46
CA GLU A 199 -15.36 1.74 1.78
C GLU A 199 -16.77 1.17 1.66
N SER A 200 -17.58 1.71 0.73
CA SER A 200 -18.99 1.33 0.59
C SER A 200 -19.22 -0.04 -0.06
N ARG A 201 -18.49 -0.42 -1.13
CA ARG A 201 -18.66 -1.74 -1.78
C ARG A 201 -18.24 -2.89 -0.85
N CYS A 202 -17.09 -2.73 -0.22
CA CYS A 202 -16.52 -3.70 0.70
C CYS A 202 -17.35 -3.89 1.98
N ARG A 203 -18.15 -2.90 2.38
CA ARG A 203 -19.05 -2.98 3.55
C ARG A 203 -20.21 -3.96 3.35
N TYR A 204 -20.54 -4.33 2.10
CA TYR A 204 -21.70 -5.16 1.77
C TYR A 204 -21.35 -6.52 1.13
N SER A 205 -20.26 -6.63 0.34
CA SER A 205 -19.63 -7.92 0.07
C SER A 205 -18.14 -7.73 -0.29
N CYS A 206 -17.26 -8.49 0.38
CA CYS A 206 -15.84 -8.54 0.04
C CYS A 206 -15.55 -9.62 -1.01
N GLU A 207 -16.55 -10.43 -1.39
CA GLU A 207 -16.39 -11.72 -2.11
C GLU A 207 -15.58 -11.63 -3.41
N GLU A 208 -15.35 -10.42 -3.90
CA GLU A 208 -14.64 -10.12 -5.15
C GLU A 208 -13.16 -9.74 -4.99
N ASP A 209 -12.68 -9.44 -3.78
CA ASP A 209 -11.25 -9.22 -3.56
C ASP A 209 -10.55 -10.58 -3.61
N GLU A 210 -9.81 -10.86 -4.70
CA GLU A 210 -9.09 -12.12 -4.86
C GLU A 210 -7.67 -12.07 -4.28
N GLY A 211 -7.08 -10.88 -4.06
CA GLY A 211 -5.73 -10.72 -3.54
C GLY A 211 -5.51 -9.48 -2.67
N PHE A 212 -4.30 -9.36 -2.10
CA PHE A 212 -3.88 -8.26 -1.25
C PHE A 212 -2.71 -7.51 -1.89
N TYR A 213 -2.89 -6.21 -2.12
CA TYR A 213 -2.01 -5.40 -2.96
C TYR A 213 -1.60 -4.10 -2.26
N ALA A 214 -0.85 -3.26 -2.98
CA ALA A 214 -0.34 -1.97 -2.52
C ALA A 214 -1.42 -1.12 -1.82
N MET A 215 -0.96 -0.35 -0.84
CA MET A 215 -1.78 0.50 0.04
C MET A 215 -2.92 -0.27 0.71
N ALA A 216 -2.72 -1.57 0.97
CA ALA A 216 -3.71 -2.49 1.52
C ALA A 216 -5.05 -2.42 0.76
N ASN A 217 -5.01 -2.54 -0.57
CA ASN A 217 -6.17 -2.36 -1.47
C ASN A 217 -6.93 -1.03 -1.21
N GLY A 218 -6.21 0.06 -0.91
CA GLY A 218 -6.79 1.38 -0.60
C GLY A 218 -7.03 1.65 0.89
N GLY A 219 -6.92 0.64 1.76
CA GLY A 219 -7.10 0.79 3.20
C GLY A 219 -6.13 1.77 3.84
N THR A 220 -4.86 1.79 3.41
CA THR A 220 -3.87 2.75 3.92
C THR A 220 -4.26 4.19 3.55
N GLY A 221 -4.88 4.40 2.38
CA GLY A 221 -5.42 5.70 1.98
C GLY A 221 -6.59 6.15 2.85
N ILE A 222 -7.48 5.23 3.19
CA ILE A 222 -8.61 5.49 4.10
C ILE A 222 -8.11 5.83 5.50
N LEU A 223 -7.11 5.11 6.03
CA LEU A 223 -6.48 5.47 7.30
C LEU A 223 -5.84 6.86 7.24
N SER A 224 -5.14 7.17 6.15
CA SER A 224 -4.56 8.52 5.96
C SER A 224 -5.66 9.59 6.04
N TYR A 225 -6.81 9.35 5.42
CA TYR A 225 -7.94 10.28 5.44
C TYR A 225 -8.56 10.41 6.83
N ALA A 226 -8.70 9.29 7.55
CA ALA A 226 -9.14 9.27 8.92
C ALA A 226 -8.20 10.09 9.83
N SER A 227 -6.88 9.97 9.66
CA SER A 227 -5.91 10.79 10.38
C SER A 227 -6.01 12.27 10.00
N TRP A 228 -6.15 12.59 8.72
CA TRP A 228 -6.26 13.98 8.24
C TRP A 228 -7.51 14.68 8.79
N THR A 229 -8.63 13.96 8.86
CA THR A 229 -9.92 14.48 9.34
C THR A 229 -10.13 14.29 10.84
N ASN A 230 -9.15 13.71 11.55
CA ASN A 230 -9.25 13.33 12.95
C ASN A 230 -10.48 12.43 13.23
N ASN A 231 -10.84 11.56 12.29
CA ASN A 231 -12.01 10.70 12.35
C ASN A 231 -11.64 9.30 12.88
N LYS A 232 -11.66 9.15 14.21
CA LYS A 232 -11.35 7.87 14.88
C LYS A 232 -12.35 6.76 14.56
N GLU A 233 -13.60 7.11 14.28
CA GLU A 233 -14.63 6.14 13.94
C GLU A 233 -14.30 5.49 12.59
N LEU A 234 -14.00 6.30 11.57
CA LEU A 234 -13.55 5.81 10.26
C LEU A 234 -12.30 4.93 10.38
N ALA A 235 -11.32 5.33 11.20
CA ALA A 235 -10.12 4.54 11.44
C ALA A 235 -10.45 3.16 12.05
N ALA A 236 -11.30 3.12 13.09
CA ALA A 236 -11.69 1.86 13.73
C ALA A 236 -12.50 0.98 12.77
N GLU A 237 -13.42 1.56 11.99
CA GLU A 237 -14.18 0.84 10.97
C GLU A 237 -13.27 0.22 9.91
N GLU A 238 -12.34 1.00 9.34
CA GLU A 238 -11.41 0.52 8.31
C GLU A 238 -10.44 -0.54 8.84
N ILE A 239 -9.91 -0.42 10.07
CA ILE A 239 -9.03 -1.45 10.65
C ILE A 239 -9.79 -2.76 10.85
N ASN A 240 -10.98 -2.70 11.44
CA ASN A 240 -11.81 -3.89 11.63
C ASN A 240 -12.17 -4.54 10.29
N PHE A 241 -12.48 -3.71 9.31
CA PHE A 241 -12.77 -4.14 7.96
C PHE A 241 -11.55 -4.84 7.33
N ARG A 242 -10.39 -4.18 7.35
CA ARG A 242 -9.18 -4.66 6.70
C ARG A 242 -8.66 -5.94 7.33
N PHE A 243 -8.76 -6.08 8.66
CA PHE A 243 -8.39 -7.33 9.35
C PHE A 243 -9.27 -8.50 8.92
N LYS A 244 -10.58 -8.29 8.69
CA LYS A 244 -11.45 -9.34 8.12
C LYS A 244 -11.05 -9.73 6.69
N VAL A 245 -10.66 -8.75 5.88
CA VAL A 245 -10.17 -9.02 4.52
C VAL A 245 -8.87 -9.83 4.57
N MET A 246 -7.92 -9.43 5.41
CA MET A 246 -6.67 -10.18 5.58
C MET A 246 -6.93 -11.60 6.08
N ASP A 247 -7.75 -11.77 7.11
CA ASP A 247 -8.07 -13.08 7.69
C ASP A 247 -8.64 -14.07 6.65
N ARG A 248 -9.45 -13.56 5.72
CA ARG A 248 -9.99 -14.34 4.62
C ARG A 248 -8.96 -14.65 3.52
N LEU A 249 -8.13 -13.67 3.15
CA LEU A 249 -7.20 -13.81 2.02
C LEU A 249 -5.91 -14.54 2.37
N PHE A 250 -5.49 -14.50 3.63
CA PHE A 250 -4.31 -15.20 4.11
C PHE A 250 -4.77 -16.55 4.63
N TYR A 251 -4.35 -17.61 3.95
CA TYR A 251 -4.68 -18.97 4.36
C TYR A 251 -3.91 -19.37 5.63
N GLU A 252 -4.41 -20.38 6.34
CA GLU A 252 -3.78 -20.93 7.55
C GLU A 252 -2.34 -21.41 7.32
N ASP A 253 -2.02 -21.85 6.09
CA ASP A 253 -0.67 -22.27 5.69
C ASP A 253 0.23 -21.11 5.25
N GLY A 254 -0.24 -19.86 5.37
CA GLY A 254 0.50 -18.65 5.04
C GLY A 254 0.42 -18.22 3.58
N TYR A 255 -0.10 -19.05 2.68
CA TYR A 255 -0.30 -18.62 1.29
C TYR A 255 -1.39 -17.55 1.22
N ILE A 256 -1.13 -16.52 0.42
CA ILE A 256 -2.06 -15.42 0.15
C ILE A 256 -2.83 -15.76 -1.13
N ASN A 257 -4.17 -15.74 -1.03
CA ASN A 257 -5.11 -15.89 -2.14
C ASN A 257 -4.70 -15.00 -3.31
N ASP A 258 -4.82 -15.51 -4.53
CA ASP A 258 -4.34 -14.89 -5.78
C ASP A 258 -2.83 -14.62 -5.84
N ASN A 259 -2.30 -13.76 -4.97
CA ASN A 259 -0.90 -13.33 -4.90
C ASN A 259 0.12 -14.48 -4.97
N SER A 260 -0.08 -15.55 -4.19
CA SER A 260 0.92 -16.63 -4.12
C SER A 260 0.84 -17.58 -5.31
N PHE A 261 -0.26 -17.54 -6.06
CA PHE A 261 -0.61 -18.48 -7.10
C PHE A 261 -0.41 -17.91 -8.51
N ARG A 262 0.35 -16.81 -8.64
CA ARG A 262 0.65 -16.11 -9.90
C ARG A 262 1.66 -16.83 -10.81
N GLY A 263 1.70 -18.16 -10.77
CA GLY A 263 2.65 -18.99 -11.52
C GLY A 263 4.11 -18.61 -11.23
N TYR A 264 4.88 -18.33 -12.28
CA TYR A 264 6.29 -17.91 -12.17
C TYR A 264 6.52 -16.51 -11.59
N ARG A 265 5.46 -15.82 -11.18
CA ARG A 265 5.53 -14.54 -10.44
C ARG A 265 5.03 -14.66 -8.99
N GLY A 266 4.72 -15.87 -8.51
CA GLY A 266 4.15 -16.12 -7.19
C GLY A 266 4.97 -15.54 -6.02
N GLN A 267 6.30 -15.73 -5.99
CA GLN A 267 7.17 -15.14 -4.95
C GLN A 267 7.08 -13.61 -4.92
N MET A 268 7.14 -12.99 -6.10
CA MET A 268 7.09 -11.54 -6.24
C MET A 268 5.74 -10.97 -5.77
N TYR A 269 4.63 -11.62 -6.11
CA TYR A 269 3.30 -11.15 -5.69
C TYR A 269 2.97 -11.51 -4.24
N HIS A 270 3.45 -12.65 -3.74
CA HIS A 270 3.33 -13.04 -2.34
C HIS A 270 4.01 -11.99 -1.44
N SER A 271 5.27 -11.66 -1.73
CA SER A 271 6.01 -10.64 -0.97
C SER A 271 5.41 -9.22 -1.12
N MET A 272 4.81 -8.88 -2.27
CA MET A 272 4.05 -7.63 -2.41
C MET A 272 2.86 -7.57 -1.44
N GLY A 273 2.03 -8.62 -1.42
CA GLY A 273 0.85 -8.67 -0.56
C GLY A 273 1.21 -8.73 0.93
N LEU A 274 2.24 -9.49 1.27
CA LEU A 274 2.78 -9.54 2.62
C LEU A 274 3.28 -8.16 3.07
N ASN A 275 4.07 -7.45 2.26
CA ASN A 275 4.57 -6.12 2.59
C ASN A 275 3.45 -5.13 2.89
N ALA A 276 2.42 -5.09 2.03
CA ALA A 276 1.27 -4.23 2.23
C ALA A 276 0.51 -4.58 3.52
N ALA A 277 0.36 -5.87 3.84
CA ALA A 277 -0.33 -6.30 5.05
C ALA A 277 0.45 -5.95 6.32
N LEU A 278 1.75 -6.23 6.34
CA LEU A 278 2.59 -5.93 7.50
C LEU A 278 2.72 -4.42 7.74
N GLY A 279 2.84 -3.62 6.68
CA GLY A 279 2.86 -2.15 6.80
C GLY A 279 1.55 -1.60 7.38
N TYR A 280 0.41 -2.14 6.94
CA TYR A 280 -0.90 -1.77 7.48
C TYR A 280 -1.06 -2.20 8.94
N VAL A 281 -0.69 -3.44 9.28
CA VAL A 281 -0.77 -3.97 10.65
C VAL A 281 0.12 -3.17 11.60
N TYR A 282 1.31 -2.77 11.16
CA TYR A 282 2.18 -1.88 11.93
C TYR A 282 1.48 -0.55 12.27
N ILE A 283 0.86 0.11 11.28
CA ILE A 283 0.09 1.35 11.50
C ILE A 283 -1.06 1.10 12.48
N ALA A 284 -1.85 0.04 12.27
CA ALA A 284 -2.97 -0.28 13.13
C ALA A 284 -2.54 -0.48 14.59
N LYS A 285 -1.46 -1.25 14.84
CA LYS A 285 -0.88 -1.46 16.18
C LYS A 285 -0.40 -0.15 16.80
N LEU A 286 0.31 0.67 16.04
CA LEU A 286 0.76 1.99 16.48
C LEU A 286 -0.43 2.88 16.90
N TRP A 287 -1.57 2.71 16.23
CA TRP A 287 -2.79 3.45 16.50
C TRP A 287 -3.62 2.86 17.64
N GLY A 288 -3.13 1.82 18.32
CA GLY A 288 -3.77 1.20 19.47
C GLY A 288 -4.64 -0.02 19.15
N ALA A 289 -4.69 -0.48 17.90
CA ALA A 289 -5.43 -1.69 17.54
C ALA A 289 -4.70 -2.97 18.01
N GLU A 290 -5.45 -3.89 18.60
CA GLU A 290 -5.00 -5.25 18.84
C GLU A 290 -5.22 -6.11 17.59
N VAL A 291 -4.17 -6.81 17.16
CA VAL A 291 -4.26 -7.77 16.04
C VAL A 291 -4.83 -9.08 16.59
N PRO A 292 -5.90 -9.63 15.99
CA PRO A 292 -6.42 -10.91 16.44
C PRO A 292 -5.40 -12.03 16.28
N GLU A 293 -5.36 -12.97 17.24
CA GLU A 293 -4.35 -14.03 17.30
C GLU A 293 -4.31 -14.91 16.04
N GLU A 294 -5.48 -15.30 15.51
CA GLU A 294 -5.59 -16.10 14.28
C GLU A 294 -4.96 -15.36 13.07
N LEU A 295 -5.28 -14.07 12.92
CA LEU A 295 -4.68 -13.24 11.87
C LEU A 295 -3.16 -13.09 12.08
N GLN A 296 -2.71 -12.88 13.31
CA GLN A 296 -1.29 -12.79 13.62
C GLN A 296 -0.55 -14.09 13.25
N ASN A 297 -1.13 -15.25 13.52
CA ASN A 297 -0.56 -16.55 13.14
C ASN A 297 -0.47 -16.71 11.62
N LYS A 298 -1.51 -16.31 10.88
CA LYS A 298 -1.49 -16.28 9.41
C LYS A 298 -0.38 -15.38 8.85
N LEU A 299 -0.15 -14.22 9.45
CA LEU A 299 0.93 -13.30 9.05
C LEU A 299 2.32 -13.88 9.33
N VAL A 300 2.50 -14.58 10.46
CA VAL A 300 3.73 -15.34 10.75
C VAL A 300 3.95 -16.41 9.69
N LYS A 301 2.92 -17.21 9.36
CA LYS A 301 3.01 -18.23 8.31
C LYS A 301 3.26 -17.65 6.93
N ALA A 302 2.65 -16.52 6.58
CA ALA A 302 2.96 -15.85 5.32
C ALA A 302 4.42 -15.36 5.28
N SER A 303 4.95 -14.89 6.40
CA SER A 303 6.37 -14.55 6.51
C SER A 303 7.28 -15.77 6.31
N GLU A 304 6.92 -16.94 6.86
CA GLU A 304 7.63 -18.20 6.62
C GLU A 304 7.52 -18.65 5.14
N VAL A 305 6.37 -18.44 4.49
CA VAL A 305 6.16 -18.77 3.06
C VAL A 305 6.98 -17.85 2.14
N ALA A 306 7.14 -16.57 2.49
CA ALA A 306 8.06 -15.68 1.78
C ALA A 306 9.51 -16.23 1.80
N ASN A 307 9.96 -16.74 2.95
CA ASN A 307 11.27 -17.40 3.06
C ASN A 307 11.32 -18.71 2.28
N LEU A 308 10.27 -19.54 2.34
CA LEU A 308 10.16 -20.77 1.56
C LEU A 308 10.32 -20.51 0.06
N ALA A 309 9.72 -19.42 -0.46
CA ALA A 309 9.83 -19.05 -1.85
C ALA A 309 11.28 -18.70 -2.28
N ILE A 310 12.10 -18.21 -1.34
CA ILE A 310 13.53 -17.91 -1.55
C ILE A 310 14.36 -19.20 -1.48
N THR A 311 14.13 -20.05 -0.49
CA THR A 311 15.00 -21.20 -0.19
C THR A 311 14.63 -22.48 -0.93
N ASP A 312 13.35 -22.69 -1.23
CA ASP A 312 12.83 -23.90 -1.89
C ASP A 312 11.63 -23.56 -2.81
N TRP A 313 11.97 -23.05 -4.00
CA TRP A 313 10.99 -22.69 -5.03
C TRP A 313 10.09 -23.86 -5.48
N ILE A 314 10.62 -25.09 -5.50
CA ILE A 314 9.85 -26.27 -5.92
C ILE A 314 8.75 -26.55 -4.90
N LYS A 315 9.09 -26.55 -3.61
CA LYS A 315 8.12 -26.72 -2.53
C LYS A 315 7.13 -25.57 -2.48
N PHE A 316 7.59 -24.32 -2.62
CA PHE A 316 6.70 -23.15 -2.71
C PHE A 316 5.61 -23.35 -3.79
N LYS A 317 6.01 -23.76 -5.00
CA LYS A 317 5.06 -23.98 -6.11
C LYS A 317 4.21 -25.25 -6.01
N SER A 318 4.56 -26.18 -5.13
CA SER A 318 3.82 -27.46 -5.01
C SER A 318 2.43 -27.27 -4.41
N ARG A 319 2.20 -26.18 -3.67
CA ARG A 319 0.89 -25.82 -3.13
C ARG A 319 -0.03 -25.37 -4.25
N LYS A 320 -1.02 -26.21 -4.57
CA LYS A 320 -2.04 -25.92 -5.60
C LYS A 320 -2.99 -24.83 -5.13
N TYR A 321 -3.50 -24.02 -6.03
CA TYR A 321 -4.56 -23.06 -5.72
C TYR A 321 -5.87 -23.79 -5.37
N SER A 322 -6.56 -23.33 -4.33
CA SER A 322 -7.83 -23.89 -3.87
C SER A 322 -9.04 -23.01 -4.16
N GLY A 323 -8.84 -21.79 -4.67
CA GLY A 323 -9.90 -20.82 -4.93
C GLY A 323 -10.54 -20.89 -6.33
N GLY A 324 -10.31 -21.97 -7.08
CA GLY A 324 -10.88 -22.16 -8.42
C GLY A 324 -9.87 -21.97 -9.55
N ILE A 325 -10.27 -21.23 -10.60
CA ILE A 325 -9.42 -20.95 -11.77
C ILE A 325 -8.55 -19.73 -11.46
N GLN A 326 -7.26 -19.80 -11.79
CA GLN A 326 -6.31 -18.71 -11.61
C GLN A 326 -5.95 -18.09 -12.97
N ASP A 327 -6.82 -17.21 -13.47
CA ASP A 327 -6.71 -16.68 -14.85
C ASP A 327 -5.51 -15.75 -15.08
N ASN A 328 -4.94 -15.20 -14.01
CA ASN A 328 -3.84 -14.23 -14.06
C ASN A 328 -2.46 -14.86 -13.74
N ALA A 329 -2.37 -16.19 -13.70
CA ALA A 329 -1.13 -16.92 -13.50
C ALA A 329 -0.24 -16.87 -14.75
N ILE A 330 1.05 -16.62 -14.56
CA ILE A 330 2.03 -16.60 -15.65
C ILE A 330 2.80 -17.92 -15.65
N GLU A 331 2.43 -18.82 -16.56
CA GLU A 331 2.98 -20.17 -16.65
C GLU A 331 4.20 -20.30 -17.58
N ASP A 332 4.52 -19.26 -18.38
CA ASP A 332 5.74 -19.26 -19.18
C ASP A 332 6.97 -18.92 -18.30
N PRO A 333 7.94 -19.85 -18.11
CA PRO A 333 9.13 -19.62 -17.30
C PRO A 333 10.01 -18.46 -17.80
N LYS A 334 9.91 -18.04 -19.07
CA LYS A 334 10.65 -16.87 -19.60
C LYS A 334 10.22 -15.56 -18.93
N ASN A 335 9.02 -15.53 -18.37
CA ASN A 335 8.45 -14.36 -17.70
C ASN A 335 8.63 -14.40 -16.17
N ALA A 336 9.49 -15.29 -15.67
CA ALA A 336 9.66 -15.53 -14.25
C ALA A 336 10.22 -14.33 -13.48
N ARG A 337 9.68 -14.14 -12.29
CA ARG A 337 10.11 -13.14 -11.30
C ARG A 337 10.25 -13.86 -9.96
N LYS A 338 11.35 -14.61 -9.81
CA LYS A 338 11.65 -15.45 -8.63
C LYS A 338 12.51 -14.68 -7.63
N PHE A 339 11.97 -13.55 -7.19
CA PHE A 339 12.60 -12.68 -6.22
C PHE A 339 11.52 -11.91 -5.48
N THR A 340 11.85 -11.50 -4.27
CA THR A 340 11.05 -10.63 -3.40
C THR A 340 10.74 -9.31 -4.12
N HIS A 341 9.51 -8.81 -4.00
CA HIS A 341 9.05 -7.64 -4.73
C HIS A 341 10.01 -6.46 -4.56
N PRO A 342 10.53 -5.86 -5.64
CA PRO A 342 11.57 -4.83 -5.54
C PRO A 342 11.04 -3.50 -4.97
N GLY A 343 9.72 -3.32 -4.93
CA GLY A 343 9.07 -2.20 -4.23
C GLY A 343 8.90 -2.42 -2.73
N ALA A 344 9.01 -3.67 -2.23
CA ALA A 344 8.81 -4.01 -0.81
C ALA A 344 10.10 -3.74 -0.02
N TRP A 345 10.48 -2.47 0.12
CA TRP A 345 11.85 -2.06 0.46
C TRP A 345 12.28 -2.38 1.90
N GLY A 346 11.32 -2.36 2.83
CA GLY A 346 11.56 -2.66 4.24
C GLY A 346 10.81 -3.88 4.72
N ILE A 347 10.50 -4.84 3.84
CA ILE A 347 9.77 -6.06 4.20
C ILE A 347 10.52 -6.90 5.24
N ASP A 348 11.86 -6.92 5.18
CA ASP A 348 12.73 -7.53 6.19
C ASP A 348 12.51 -6.92 7.58
N THR A 349 12.47 -5.59 7.65
CA THR A 349 12.13 -4.87 8.89
C THR A 349 10.71 -5.15 9.34
N LEU A 350 9.73 -5.11 8.43
CA LEU A 350 8.33 -5.33 8.76
C LEU A 350 8.07 -6.76 9.26
N MET A 351 8.63 -7.78 8.62
CA MET A 351 8.53 -9.17 9.08
C MET A 351 9.08 -9.28 10.51
N LYS A 352 10.27 -8.73 10.75
CA LYS A 352 10.88 -8.79 12.08
C LYS A 352 10.03 -8.13 13.16
N ILE A 353 9.50 -6.92 12.93
CA ILE A 353 8.78 -6.16 13.97
C ILE A 353 7.32 -6.58 14.14
N VAL A 354 6.67 -7.09 13.08
CA VAL A 354 5.26 -7.48 13.12
C VAL A 354 5.11 -8.95 13.48
N THR A 355 5.96 -9.83 12.95
CA THR A 355 5.80 -11.29 13.08
C THR A 355 6.95 -11.97 13.81
N GLY A 356 8.10 -11.29 13.97
CA GLY A 356 9.30 -11.88 14.59
C GLY A 356 10.11 -12.77 13.64
N VAL A 357 9.69 -12.90 12.38
CA VAL A 357 10.39 -13.70 11.36
C VAL A 357 11.45 -12.85 10.67
N GLU A 358 12.67 -13.38 10.53
CA GLU A 358 13.72 -12.73 9.74
C GLU A 358 13.63 -13.17 8.28
N LEU A 359 13.73 -12.21 7.35
CA LEU A 359 13.71 -12.50 5.92
C LEU A 359 15.01 -13.20 5.50
N GLU A 360 14.88 -14.29 4.74
CA GLU A 360 16.01 -15.00 4.14
C GLU A 360 16.75 -14.15 3.09
N TYR A 361 18.02 -14.45 2.86
CA TYR A 361 18.83 -13.68 1.92
C TYR A 361 18.45 -13.97 0.46
N ASP A 362 17.68 -13.07 -0.13
CA ASP A 362 17.37 -13.05 -1.56
C ASP A 362 18.37 -12.15 -2.31
N ALA A 363 19.34 -12.79 -2.97
CA ALA A 363 20.44 -12.10 -3.66
C ALA A 363 19.95 -11.19 -4.80
N GLU A 364 18.91 -11.60 -5.54
CA GLU A 364 18.39 -10.80 -6.64
C GLU A 364 17.61 -9.59 -6.11
N TYR A 365 16.81 -9.77 -5.06
CA TYR A 365 16.18 -8.66 -4.34
C TYR A 365 17.20 -7.70 -3.74
N ALA A 366 18.24 -8.19 -3.06
CA ALA A 366 19.30 -7.35 -2.47
C ALA A 366 20.03 -6.55 -3.55
N TRP A 367 20.37 -7.19 -4.68
CA TRP A 367 20.97 -6.51 -5.82
C TRP A 367 20.02 -5.46 -6.41
N LYS A 368 18.72 -5.76 -6.55
CA LYS A 368 17.72 -4.80 -7.04
C LYS A 368 17.47 -3.67 -6.07
N ARG A 369 17.45 -3.87 -4.75
CA ARG A 369 17.40 -2.74 -3.81
C ARG A 369 18.59 -1.82 -4.03
N LYS A 370 19.80 -2.38 -4.08
CA LYS A 370 21.04 -1.60 -4.24
C LYS A 370 21.18 -0.91 -5.60
N ASN A 371 20.73 -1.55 -6.69
CA ASN A 371 21.00 -1.11 -8.07
C ASN A 371 19.74 -0.71 -8.87
N ASN A 372 18.58 -1.33 -8.60
CA ASN A 372 17.27 -0.95 -9.15
C ASN A 372 16.48 0.00 -8.23
N GLY A 373 17.01 0.34 -7.05
CA GLY A 373 16.66 1.58 -6.36
C GLY A 373 16.98 2.81 -7.19
N LEU A 374 17.57 2.66 -8.39
CA LEU A 374 17.70 3.69 -9.40
C LEU A 374 16.53 3.52 -10.37
N TRP A 375 15.54 4.40 -10.33
CA TRP A 375 14.58 4.49 -11.42
C TRP A 375 15.31 4.90 -12.71
N TYR A 376 15.76 3.93 -13.51
CA TYR A 376 16.35 4.19 -14.80
C TYR A 376 15.30 4.74 -15.76
N GLY A 377 15.42 6.02 -16.09
CA GLY A 377 14.77 6.67 -17.22
C GLY A 377 15.71 7.71 -17.83
N ALA A 378 15.30 8.36 -18.92
CA ALA A 378 16.03 9.47 -19.56
C ALA A 378 16.25 10.71 -18.65
N GLN A 379 15.88 10.59 -17.38
CA GLN A 379 15.72 11.65 -16.40
C GLN A 379 16.60 11.40 -15.16
N GLY A 380 17.65 10.57 -15.23
CA GLY A 380 18.64 10.45 -14.13
C GLY A 380 18.31 9.42 -13.04
N LYS A 381 19.26 9.28 -12.10
CA LYS A 381 19.30 8.29 -11.01
C LYS A 381 18.57 8.83 -9.78
N VAL A 382 17.44 8.22 -9.39
CA VAL A 382 16.74 8.54 -8.13
C VAL A 382 16.78 7.31 -7.23
N PRO A 383 17.58 7.32 -6.14
CA PRO A 383 17.56 6.29 -5.10
C PRO A 383 16.16 6.15 -4.49
N ASN A 384 15.61 4.95 -4.48
CA ASN A 384 14.37 4.67 -3.78
C ASN A 384 14.57 4.96 -2.29
N ALA A 385 13.56 5.54 -1.70
CA ALA A 385 13.66 6.16 -0.39
C ALA A 385 12.46 5.86 0.49
N ILE A 386 11.29 5.71 -0.13
CA ILE A 386 10.01 5.48 0.54
C ILE A 386 9.37 4.26 -0.12
N ASP A 387 8.90 3.31 0.68
CA ASP A 387 8.07 2.23 0.16
C ASP A 387 6.66 2.79 -0.11
N ILE A 388 6.46 3.29 -1.33
CA ILE A 388 5.18 3.89 -1.77
C ILE A 388 4.02 2.88 -1.85
N MET A 389 4.27 1.59 -1.63
CA MET A 389 3.19 0.59 -1.50
C MET A 389 2.61 0.56 -0.08
N ILE A 390 3.26 1.22 0.89
CA ILE A 390 2.78 1.35 2.27
C ILE A 390 2.87 2.79 2.80
N GLY A 391 3.56 3.69 2.10
CA GLY A 391 3.62 5.12 2.34
C GLY A 391 4.69 5.59 3.33
N PHE A 392 5.66 4.75 3.70
CA PHE A 392 6.78 5.14 4.57
C PHE A 392 7.99 4.24 4.34
N ASN A 393 9.14 4.56 4.93
CA ASN A 393 10.32 3.69 4.93
C ASN A 393 10.40 2.89 6.25
N PRO A 394 10.12 1.57 6.25
CA PRO A 394 10.11 0.79 7.49
C PRO A 394 11.46 0.76 8.19
N ASN A 395 12.57 0.90 7.45
CA ASN A 395 13.90 0.88 8.05
C ASN A 395 14.14 2.09 8.98
N CYS A 396 13.33 3.14 8.89
CA CYS A 396 13.35 4.26 9.83
C CYS A 396 12.64 3.96 11.18
N ILE A 397 12.02 2.79 11.33
CA ILE A 397 11.37 2.36 12.59
C ILE A 397 12.42 1.81 13.56
N LEU A 398 13.23 0.83 13.12
CA LEU A 398 14.17 0.12 13.98
C LEU A 398 15.31 0.99 14.51
N GLU A 399 15.71 2.01 13.76
CA GLU A 399 16.77 2.94 14.19
C GLU A 399 16.37 3.81 15.40
N ARG A 400 15.09 3.86 15.76
CA ARG A 400 14.59 4.55 16.96
C ARG A 400 14.53 3.67 18.21
N SER A 401 14.73 2.36 18.05
CA SER A 401 14.72 1.37 19.14
C SER A 401 16.13 1.07 19.69
N LYS A 402 17.13 1.78 19.18
CA LYS A 402 18.52 1.81 19.66
C LYS A 402 18.82 3.21 20.17
#